data_AF-A0A0U5G6W9-F1
#
_entry.id   AF-A0A0U5G6W9-F1
#
_cell.length_a   1.000
_cell.length_b   1.000
_cell.length_c   1.000
_cell.angle_alpha   90.00
_cell.angle_beta   90.00
_cell.angle_gamma   90.00
#
_symmetry.space_group_name_H-M   'P 1'
#
loop_
_entity.id
_entity.type
_entity.pdbx_description
1 polymer ?
#
loop_
_entity_poly.entity_id
_entity_poly.type
_entity_poly.pdbx_seq_one_letter_code
_entity_poly.pdbx_strand_id
1 'polypeptide(L)'
;MTLFRNLALLAASVAPVFAQTWTHCNPTLGEDCDPNPALGTNYTWHFNETMDEKIWNTTNGVINYGDEGAEFTIAKKLESPTIQSTFYIFFGIVESHVKMAAGPGIVSSVVLQSDDLDEIDWEWVGYNTSEIQTNYYSKGITDYENGEFFKIENADTEFHNYTTYWDQNKIEWWVDQKLFRTLTYDEAKNKTTGNSTFPQTPSNVRIGVWPAGDPDNAQGTIEWAGGPVNYDDGPFTMVVSQVRVHDFHTGKEYEYGDDSGLWESINVISGNSTTLEEINKPPPKSLADKWNELPSGAKIGVYCGAAAAGAILIALFIFFFIRQRKKGRLENALDDAKWNTERNEMNNFQTNWKQSEWKHGGYQPVQ
;
A
#
# COMPACT_ATOMS: atom_id res chain seq x y z
N MET A 1 2.87 -19.75 -62.92
CA MET A 1 3.60 -20.72 -62.08
C MET A 1 4.61 -19.92 -61.27
N THR A 2 4.41 -19.65 -59.97
CA THR A 2 4.64 -20.58 -58.83
C THR A 2 6.08 -21.11 -58.82
N LEU A 3 6.88 -21.13 -57.75
CA LEU A 3 6.72 -20.70 -56.34
C LEU A 3 7.85 -19.65 -56.03
N PHE A 4 8.02 -19.02 -54.87
CA PHE A 4 7.47 -19.17 -53.50
C PHE A 4 7.10 -17.81 -52.88
N ARG A 5 6.34 -17.88 -51.77
CA ARG A 5 6.09 -16.82 -50.78
C ARG A 5 5.70 -17.55 -49.47
N ASN A 6 5.90 -16.93 -48.30
CA ASN A 6 5.75 -17.52 -46.94
C ASN A 6 6.93 -18.45 -46.57
N LEU A 7 7.35 -18.62 -45.31
CA LEU A 7 6.77 -18.24 -44.00
C LEU A 7 7.74 -17.39 -43.15
N ALA A 8 7.19 -16.40 -42.45
CA ALA A 8 7.77 -15.83 -41.22
C ALA A 8 6.68 -15.17 -40.37
N LEU A 9 5.61 -15.92 -40.06
CA LEU A 9 4.69 -15.55 -38.98
C LEU A 9 5.36 -15.95 -37.66
N LEU A 10 6.22 -15.07 -37.14
CA LEU A 10 6.62 -15.16 -35.75
C LEU A 10 5.43 -14.66 -34.92
N ALA A 11 4.76 -15.57 -34.23
CA ALA A 11 3.70 -15.19 -33.31
C ALA A 11 4.33 -14.39 -32.16
N ALA A 12 4.17 -13.07 -32.20
CA ALA A 12 4.35 -12.23 -31.03
C ALA A 12 3.24 -12.59 -30.05
N SER A 13 3.52 -13.50 -29.13
CA SER A 13 2.70 -13.72 -27.94
C SER A 13 2.79 -12.47 -27.09
N VAL A 14 1.88 -11.53 -27.33
CA VAL A 14 1.70 -10.34 -26.49
C VAL A 14 1.27 -10.84 -25.11
N ALA A 15 2.18 -10.77 -24.14
CA ALA A 15 1.78 -10.79 -22.75
C ALA A 15 1.17 -9.42 -22.44
N PRO A 16 -0.14 -9.33 -22.10
CA PRO A 16 -0.74 -8.06 -21.74
C PRO A 16 -0.20 -7.57 -20.40
N VAL A 17 -0.50 -6.30 -20.10
CA VAL A 17 -0.17 -5.60 -18.86
C VAL A 17 -1.00 -6.16 -17.69
N PHE A 18 -0.71 -7.38 -17.25
CA PHE A 18 -1.45 -8.07 -16.19
C PHE A 18 -1.30 -7.44 -14.79
N ALA A 19 -0.45 -6.42 -14.61
CA ALA A 19 -0.09 -5.90 -13.29
C ALA A 19 -1.25 -5.15 -12.58
N GLN A 20 -2.11 -4.47 -13.34
CA GLN A 20 -3.19 -3.64 -12.79
C GLN A 20 -4.59 -4.08 -13.27
N THR A 21 -4.68 -4.65 -14.48
CA THR A 21 -5.94 -4.95 -15.16
C THR A 21 -6.14 -6.46 -15.33
N TRP A 22 -7.04 -7.03 -14.53
CA TRP A 22 -7.30 -8.47 -14.41
C TRP A 22 -8.60 -8.74 -13.63
N THR A 23 -9.20 -9.91 -13.84
CA THR A 23 -10.37 -10.41 -13.08
C THR A 23 -10.06 -11.78 -12.44
N HIS A 24 -10.71 -12.09 -11.31
CA HIS A 24 -10.67 -13.43 -10.70
C HIS A 24 -11.73 -14.38 -11.28
N CYS A 25 -12.84 -13.84 -11.79
CA CYS A 25 -13.96 -14.59 -12.34
C CYS A 25 -14.58 -13.77 -13.48
N ASN A 26 -14.70 -14.31 -14.68
CA ASN A 26 -15.29 -13.61 -15.82
C ASN A 26 -16.67 -14.21 -16.17
N PRO A 27 -17.78 -13.50 -15.88
CA PRO A 27 -19.13 -14.03 -16.09
C PRO A 27 -19.44 -14.25 -17.58
N THR A 28 -18.79 -13.52 -18.50
CA THR A 28 -18.98 -13.70 -19.97
C THR A 28 -18.27 -14.94 -20.53
N LEU A 29 -17.44 -15.62 -19.72
CA LEU A 29 -16.82 -16.90 -20.07
C LEU A 29 -17.61 -18.12 -19.54
N GLY A 30 -18.79 -17.89 -18.94
CA GLY A 30 -19.63 -18.93 -18.35
C GLY A 30 -19.12 -19.42 -16.99
N GLU A 31 -18.38 -18.57 -16.27
CA GLU A 31 -17.92 -18.84 -14.90
C GLU A 31 -19.01 -18.48 -13.87
N ASP A 32 -19.05 -19.22 -12.76
CA ASP A 32 -20.01 -19.02 -11.66
C ASP A 32 -19.45 -17.98 -10.68
N CYS A 33 -19.78 -16.71 -10.90
CA CYS A 33 -19.21 -15.57 -10.17
C CYS A 33 -20.17 -15.05 -9.08
N ASP A 34 -19.63 -14.79 -7.88
CA ASP A 34 -20.37 -14.13 -6.80
C ASP A 34 -20.80 -12.70 -7.22
N PRO A 35 -22.01 -12.22 -6.82
CA PRO A 35 -22.44 -10.85 -7.08
C PRO A 35 -21.47 -9.78 -6.55
N ASN A 36 -21.17 -8.78 -7.38
CA ASN A 36 -20.23 -7.71 -7.07
C ASN A 36 -20.80 -6.76 -6.00
N PRO A 37 -20.15 -6.56 -4.83
CA PRO A 37 -20.64 -5.66 -3.80
C PRO A 37 -20.77 -4.22 -4.33
N ALA A 38 -21.92 -3.59 -4.18
CA ALA A 38 -22.17 -2.23 -4.66
C ALA A 38 -21.66 -1.18 -3.65
N LEU A 39 -21.33 0.02 -4.11
CA LEU A 39 -21.15 1.18 -3.22
C LEU A 39 -22.50 1.68 -2.68
N GLY A 40 -23.52 1.74 -3.55
CA GLY A 40 -24.89 2.15 -3.21
C GLY A 40 -25.04 3.60 -2.74
N THR A 41 -24.04 4.47 -2.96
CA THR A 41 -23.99 5.82 -2.37
C THR A 41 -23.01 6.77 -3.08
N ASN A 42 -22.92 8.01 -2.58
CA ASN A 42 -21.88 8.99 -2.88
C ASN A 42 -21.01 9.23 -1.65
N TYR A 43 -19.70 9.00 -1.74
CA TYR A 43 -18.77 9.19 -0.64
C TYR A 43 -17.40 9.71 -1.11
N THR A 44 -16.71 10.45 -0.23
CA THR A 44 -15.36 10.97 -0.44
C THR A 44 -14.40 10.39 0.60
N TRP A 45 -13.36 9.71 0.13
CA TRP A 45 -12.22 9.32 0.94
C TRP A 45 -11.13 10.38 0.81
N HIS A 46 -10.62 10.86 1.95
CA HIS A 46 -9.41 11.67 2.03
C HIS A 46 -8.28 10.76 2.52
N PHE A 47 -7.14 10.77 1.82
CA PHE A 47 -6.02 9.86 2.09
C PHE A 47 -4.92 10.51 2.97
N ASN A 48 -5.32 11.43 3.85
CA ASN A 48 -4.46 12.02 4.87
C ASN A 48 -4.30 11.13 6.11
N GLU A 49 -5.05 10.02 6.19
CA GLU A 49 -4.99 9.00 7.23
C GLU A 49 -4.93 7.60 6.58
N THR A 50 -4.57 6.58 7.36
CA THR A 50 -4.55 5.19 6.87
C THR A 50 -5.92 4.76 6.38
N MET A 51 -5.95 4.23 5.15
CA MET A 51 -7.13 3.76 4.44
C MET A 51 -7.82 2.57 5.15
N ASP A 52 -9.15 2.47 5.03
CA ASP A 52 -9.91 1.31 5.52
C ASP A 52 -9.69 0.10 4.58
N GLU A 53 -8.90 -0.86 5.06
CA GLU A 53 -8.54 -2.11 4.37
C GLU A 53 -9.75 -2.97 3.93
N LYS A 54 -10.95 -2.73 4.48
CA LYS A 54 -12.19 -3.43 4.06
C LYS A 54 -12.89 -2.78 2.88
N ILE A 55 -12.62 -1.49 2.65
CA ILE A 55 -13.19 -0.71 1.55
C ILE A 55 -12.22 -0.68 0.37
N TRP A 56 -10.91 -0.71 0.66
CA TRP A 56 -9.84 -0.68 -0.33
C TRP A 56 -8.78 -1.72 0.02
N ASN A 57 -8.53 -2.65 -0.90
CA ASN A 57 -7.49 -3.65 -0.78
C ASN A 57 -6.19 -3.16 -1.45
N THR A 58 -5.04 -3.36 -0.83
CA THR A 58 -3.74 -3.17 -1.49
C THR A 58 -3.41 -4.45 -2.25
N THR A 59 -3.58 -4.45 -3.57
CA THR A 59 -3.41 -5.64 -4.41
C THR A 59 -1.95 -5.95 -4.70
N ASN A 60 -1.08 -4.93 -4.69
CA ASN A 60 0.36 -5.08 -4.77
C ASN A 60 1.09 -3.91 -4.08
N GLY A 61 2.37 -4.12 -3.75
CA GLY A 61 3.24 -3.11 -3.13
C GLY A 61 2.86 -2.72 -1.70
N VAL A 62 3.23 -1.51 -1.31
CA VAL A 62 2.91 -0.89 -0.02
C VAL A 62 2.51 0.56 -0.29
N ILE A 63 1.44 1.02 0.35
CA ILE A 63 0.99 2.41 0.30
C ILE A 63 1.50 3.13 1.55
N ASN A 64 2.26 4.20 1.36
CA ASN A 64 2.63 5.11 2.45
C ASN A 64 1.62 6.26 2.52
N TYR A 65 1.62 7.01 3.62
CA TYR A 65 0.73 8.15 3.82
C TYR A 65 1.56 9.35 4.28
N GLY A 66 1.61 10.38 3.45
CA GLY A 66 2.28 11.65 3.72
C GLY A 66 1.27 12.75 4.06
N ASP A 67 1.77 13.96 4.34
CA ASP A 67 0.93 15.13 4.65
C ASP A 67 0.01 15.54 3.47
N GLU A 68 0.34 15.13 2.25
CA GLU A 68 -0.41 15.44 1.02
C GLU A 68 -1.40 14.35 0.58
N GLY A 69 -1.29 13.11 1.08
CA GLY A 69 -2.14 11.99 0.64
C GLY A 69 -1.48 10.61 0.71
N ALA A 70 -2.11 9.63 0.05
CA ALA A 70 -1.54 8.31 -0.17
C ALA A 70 -0.42 8.37 -1.21
N GLU A 71 0.72 7.79 -0.88
CA GLU A 71 1.94 7.76 -1.69
C GLU A 71 2.14 6.35 -2.28
N PHE A 72 2.15 6.29 -3.60
CA PHE A 72 2.37 5.10 -4.41
C PHE A 72 3.78 5.21 -4.99
N THR A 73 4.74 4.48 -4.43
CA THR A 73 6.18 4.65 -4.73
C THR A 73 6.82 3.42 -5.38
N ILE A 74 7.57 3.66 -6.46
CA ILE A 74 8.50 2.71 -7.08
C ILE A 74 9.93 3.16 -6.75
N ALA A 75 10.61 2.43 -5.88
CA ALA A 75 12.01 2.66 -5.52
C ALA A 75 12.96 1.63 -6.16
N LYS A 76 12.44 0.48 -6.62
CA LYS A 76 13.22 -0.60 -7.24
C LYS A 76 12.33 -1.49 -8.13
N LYS A 77 12.99 -2.33 -8.92
CA LYS A 77 12.33 -3.31 -9.80
C LYS A 77 11.32 -4.19 -9.05
N LEU A 78 10.23 -4.54 -9.74
CA LEU A 78 9.08 -5.33 -9.25
C LEU A 78 8.17 -4.63 -8.24
N GLU A 79 8.40 -3.36 -7.92
CA GLU A 79 7.42 -2.55 -7.19
C GLU A 79 6.41 -1.93 -8.17
N SER A 80 5.13 -2.24 -7.94
CA SER A 80 3.99 -1.56 -8.56
C SER A 80 2.86 -1.45 -7.53
N PRO A 81 2.93 -0.47 -6.61
CA PRO A 81 1.89 -0.32 -5.59
C PRO A 81 0.56 0.06 -6.22
N THR A 82 -0.48 -0.69 -5.83
CA THR A 82 -1.83 -0.58 -6.38
C THR A 82 -2.87 -0.83 -5.29
N ILE A 83 -3.91 0.01 -5.25
CA ILE A 83 -5.13 -0.21 -4.47
C ILE A 83 -6.30 -0.52 -5.39
N GLN A 84 -7.25 -1.30 -4.90
CA GLN A 84 -8.51 -1.64 -5.57
C GLN A 84 -9.66 -1.52 -4.57
N SER A 85 -10.77 -0.89 -4.96
CA SER A 85 -11.98 -0.86 -4.14
C SER A 85 -12.60 -2.27 -4.01
N THR A 86 -13.04 -2.64 -2.82
CA THR A 86 -13.81 -3.88 -2.59
C THR A 86 -15.26 -3.77 -3.07
N PHE A 87 -15.72 -2.54 -3.30
CA PHE A 87 -16.97 -2.22 -3.96
C PHE A 87 -16.80 -1.96 -5.45
N TYR A 88 -17.92 -2.09 -6.15
CA TYR A 88 -18.11 -1.74 -7.54
C TYR A 88 -19.13 -0.60 -7.62
N ILE A 89 -19.12 0.13 -8.72
CA ILE A 89 -20.19 1.04 -9.14
C ILE A 89 -20.74 0.60 -10.49
N PHE A 90 -22.01 0.86 -10.74
CA PHE A 90 -22.64 0.58 -12.03
C PHE A 90 -23.20 1.88 -12.59
N PHE A 91 -22.44 2.51 -13.49
CA PHE A 91 -22.55 3.93 -13.81
C PHE A 91 -22.33 4.84 -12.58
N GLY A 92 -21.88 6.07 -12.83
CA GLY A 92 -21.52 6.96 -11.73
C GLY A 92 -20.57 8.09 -12.08
N ILE A 93 -19.90 8.58 -11.04
CA ILE A 93 -18.82 9.55 -11.10
C ILE A 93 -17.66 9.05 -10.23
N VAL A 94 -16.45 9.01 -10.79
CA VAL A 94 -15.20 8.86 -10.02
C VAL A 94 -14.39 10.13 -10.18
N GLU A 95 -14.00 10.73 -9.07
CA GLU A 95 -13.35 12.03 -8.98
C GLU A 95 -12.06 11.88 -8.16
N SER A 96 -10.92 11.78 -8.84
CA SER A 96 -9.61 11.46 -8.25
C SER A 96 -8.68 12.68 -8.29
N HIS A 97 -8.16 13.08 -7.12
CA HIS A 97 -7.19 14.18 -7.03
C HIS A 97 -5.77 13.64 -6.98
N VAL A 98 -5.07 13.75 -8.11
CA VAL A 98 -3.81 13.06 -8.39
C VAL A 98 -2.70 14.04 -8.71
N LYS A 99 -1.50 13.75 -8.21
CA LYS A 99 -0.20 14.26 -8.63
C LYS A 99 0.62 13.06 -9.10
N MET A 100 1.03 13.03 -10.36
CA MET A 100 1.54 11.81 -11.03
C MET A 100 3.05 11.58 -10.80
N ALA A 101 3.51 10.35 -10.98
CA ALA A 101 4.92 9.96 -10.79
C ALA A 101 5.80 10.25 -12.03
N ALA A 102 6.50 11.38 -12.04
CA ALA A 102 7.51 11.66 -13.09
C ALA A 102 8.61 10.58 -13.13
N GLY A 103 9.10 10.27 -14.34
CA GLY A 103 10.12 9.24 -14.61
C GLY A 103 9.89 8.49 -15.92
N PRO A 104 10.86 8.39 -16.85
CA PRO A 104 10.73 7.56 -18.04
C PRO A 104 10.51 6.07 -17.70
N GLY A 105 9.59 5.43 -18.41
CA GLY A 105 9.17 4.05 -18.15
C GLY A 105 8.23 3.88 -16.96
N ILE A 106 7.92 4.94 -16.21
CA ILE A 106 6.97 4.90 -15.09
C ILE A 106 5.61 5.37 -15.58
N VAL A 107 4.55 4.70 -15.14
CA VAL A 107 3.17 5.04 -15.47
C VAL A 107 2.35 5.14 -14.20
N SER A 108 1.63 6.25 -14.04
CA SER A 108 0.57 6.39 -13.04
C SER A 108 -0.77 6.08 -13.71
N SER A 109 -1.71 5.51 -12.96
CA SER A 109 -2.93 4.94 -13.52
C SER A 109 -4.13 5.07 -12.58
N VAL A 110 -5.27 5.54 -13.08
CA VAL A 110 -6.59 5.46 -12.42
C VAL A 110 -7.55 4.75 -13.36
N VAL A 111 -8.05 3.59 -12.96
CA VAL A 111 -8.80 2.67 -13.83
C VAL A 111 -10.12 2.28 -13.17
N LEU A 112 -11.22 2.37 -13.91
CA LEU A 112 -12.44 1.62 -13.64
C LEU A 112 -12.37 0.31 -14.41
N GLN A 113 -12.56 -0.83 -13.73
CA GLN A 113 -12.57 -2.13 -14.39
C GLN A 113 -13.64 -3.08 -13.84
N SER A 114 -14.36 -3.74 -14.74
CA SER A 114 -15.35 -4.77 -14.43
C SER A 114 -14.75 -6.19 -14.37
N ASP A 115 -15.55 -7.13 -13.88
CA ASP A 115 -15.20 -8.54 -13.86
C ASP A 115 -15.22 -9.21 -15.24
N ASP A 116 -15.97 -8.66 -16.22
CA ASP A 116 -15.88 -9.08 -17.63
C ASP A 116 -14.76 -8.37 -18.42
N LEU A 117 -14.02 -7.43 -17.80
CA LEU A 117 -12.93 -6.63 -18.37
C LEU A 117 -13.38 -5.54 -19.37
N ASP A 118 -14.55 -4.95 -19.15
CA ASP A 118 -14.81 -3.57 -19.57
C ASP A 118 -13.95 -2.61 -18.71
N GLU A 119 -13.40 -1.56 -19.33
CA GLU A 119 -12.36 -0.72 -18.72
C GLU A 119 -12.46 0.75 -19.16
N ILE A 120 -12.24 1.68 -18.22
CA ILE A 120 -12.14 3.13 -18.47
C ILE A 120 -10.93 3.65 -17.69
N ASP A 121 -9.97 4.26 -18.38
CA ASP A 121 -8.68 4.62 -17.78
C ASP A 121 -8.32 6.12 -17.86
N TRP A 122 -7.34 6.46 -17.02
CA TRP A 122 -6.50 7.65 -17.05
C TRP A 122 -5.06 7.18 -16.86
N GLU A 123 -4.19 7.43 -17.84
CA GLU A 123 -2.79 6.97 -17.85
C GLU A 123 -1.81 8.14 -18.05
N TRP A 124 -0.93 8.37 -17.09
CA TRP A 124 0.15 9.37 -17.20
C TRP A 124 1.50 8.68 -17.39
N VAL A 125 2.14 8.92 -18.54
CA VAL A 125 3.50 8.46 -18.83
C VAL A 125 4.53 9.43 -18.26
N GLY A 126 5.37 8.99 -17.32
CA GLY A 126 6.23 9.86 -16.51
C GLY A 126 7.35 10.58 -17.24
N TYR A 127 7.61 10.29 -18.52
CA TYR A 127 8.50 11.10 -19.35
C TYR A 127 7.86 12.41 -19.83
N ASN A 128 6.52 12.53 -19.80
CA ASN A 128 5.77 13.68 -20.30
C ASN A 128 4.76 14.19 -19.27
N THR A 129 5.23 14.99 -18.31
CA THR A 129 4.39 15.55 -17.22
C THR A 129 3.43 16.65 -17.67
N SER A 130 3.35 16.92 -18.98
CA SER A 130 2.43 17.88 -19.62
C SER A 130 1.35 17.21 -20.49
N GLU A 131 1.15 15.91 -20.32
CA GLU A 131 0.19 15.13 -21.10
C GLU A 131 -0.51 14.07 -20.24
N ILE A 132 -1.75 13.76 -20.59
CA ILE A 132 -2.55 12.70 -19.98
C ILE A 132 -3.26 11.92 -21.10
N GLN A 133 -3.17 10.59 -21.05
CA GLN A 133 -3.91 9.70 -21.93
C GLN A 133 -5.23 9.31 -21.28
N THR A 134 -6.29 9.27 -22.08
CA THR A 134 -7.56 8.63 -21.75
C THR A 134 -7.78 7.51 -22.72
N ASN A 135 -8.25 6.37 -22.25
CA ASN A 135 -8.48 5.20 -23.08
C ASN A 135 -9.58 4.32 -22.44
N TYR A 136 -10.03 3.31 -23.18
CA TYR A 136 -11.08 2.40 -22.77
C TYR A 136 -10.96 1.06 -23.50
N TYR A 137 -11.37 -0.01 -22.83
CA TYR A 137 -11.46 -1.36 -23.40
C TYR A 137 -12.83 -1.96 -23.12
N SER A 138 -13.21 -2.97 -23.90
CA SER A 138 -14.42 -3.75 -23.63
C SER A 138 -14.14 -5.24 -23.71
N LYS A 139 -14.67 -5.98 -22.73
CA LYS A 139 -14.53 -7.44 -22.59
C LYS A 139 -13.09 -7.97 -22.76
N GLY A 140 -12.11 -7.22 -22.25
CA GLY A 140 -10.69 -7.56 -22.31
C GLY A 140 -10.07 -7.51 -23.71
N ILE A 141 -10.79 -6.97 -24.70
CA ILE A 141 -10.31 -6.84 -26.07
C ILE A 141 -9.47 -5.57 -26.18
N THR A 142 -8.15 -5.73 -26.30
CA THR A 142 -7.21 -4.62 -26.50
C THR A 142 -7.38 -3.97 -27.87
N ASP A 143 -7.81 -2.71 -27.92
CA ASP A 143 -7.74 -1.85 -29.10
C ASP A 143 -6.89 -0.61 -28.80
N TYR A 144 -5.70 -0.54 -29.40
CA TYR A 144 -4.76 0.57 -29.18
C TYR A 144 -5.15 1.86 -29.92
N GLU A 145 -6.20 1.84 -30.76
CA GLU A 145 -6.72 3.02 -31.45
C GLU A 145 -7.77 3.79 -30.63
N ASN A 146 -8.08 3.34 -29.40
CA ASN A 146 -9.01 3.98 -28.47
C ASN A 146 -8.36 5.09 -27.61
N GLY A 147 -7.03 5.15 -27.57
CA GLY A 147 -6.29 6.14 -26.76
C GLY A 147 -6.33 7.54 -27.36
N GLU A 148 -6.69 8.53 -26.54
CA GLU A 148 -6.62 9.96 -26.87
C GLU A 148 -5.79 10.70 -25.82
N PHE A 149 -4.85 11.52 -26.31
CA PHE A 149 -3.89 12.29 -25.50
C PHE A 149 -4.32 13.76 -25.42
N PHE A 150 -4.23 14.33 -24.21
CA PHE A 150 -4.62 15.70 -23.94
C PHE A 150 -3.53 16.44 -23.18
N LYS A 151 -3.34 17.72 -23.52
CA LYS A 151 -2.40 18.58 -22.81
C LYS A 151 -2.93 18.95 -21.42
N ILE A 152 -2.06 18.76 -20.43
CA ILE A 152 -2.16 19.29 -19.07
C ILE A 152 -0.85 20.06 -18.77
N GLU A 153 -0.76 20.82 -17.69
CA GLU A 153 0.49 21.44 -17.24
C GLU A 153 0.74 20.94 -15.81
N ASN A 154 2.00 20.79 -15.39
CA ASN A 154 2.37 20.54 -13.98
C ASN A 154 1.80 19.26 -13.34
N ALA A 155 1.43 18.22 -14.10
CA ALA A 155 0.73 17.04 -13.55
C ALA A 155 1.54 16.26 -12.49
N ASP A 156 2.86 16.43 -12.46
CA ASP A 156 3.81 15.84 -11.50
C ASP A 156 4.07 16.71 -10.26
N THR A 157 3.70 17.99 -10.31
CA THR A 157 4.03 19.01 -9.29
C THR A 157 2.80 19.64 -8.63
N GLU A 158 1.65 19.63 -9.31
CA GLU A 158 0.36 20.12 -8.83
C GLU A 158 -0.66 18.97 -8.75
N PHE A 159 -1.66 19.10 -7.87
CA PHE A 159 -2.81 18.21 -7.85
C PHE A 159 -3.86 18.71 -8.85
N HIS A 160 -4.30 17.81 -9.73
CA HIS A 160 -5.46 18.06 -10.60
C HIS A 160 -6.61 17.13 -10.23
N ASN A 161 -7.83 17.61 -10.47
CA ASN A 161 -9.04 16.84 -10.30
C ASN A 161 -9.41 16.14 -11.63
N TYR A 162 -9.20 14.82 -11.67
CA TYR A 162 -9.57 13.97 -12.80
C TYR A 162 -10.91 13.32 -12.51
N THR A 163 -11.95 13.73 -13.23
CA THR A 163 -13.31 13.20 -13.06
C THR A 163 -13.74 12.39 -14.28
N THR A 164 -14.02 11.10 -14.06
CA THR A 164 -14.78 10.26 -14.99
C THR A 164 -16.25 10.34 -14.64
N TYR A 165 -17.08 10.86 -15.54
CA TYR A 165 -18.53 10.65 -15.52
C TYR A 165 -18.88 9.51 -16.47
N TRP A 166 -19.74 8.59 -16.06
CA TRP A 166 -20.09 7.42 -16.85
C TRP A 166 -21.57 7.07 -16.67
N ASP A 167 -22.34 7.06 -17.76
CA ASP A 167 -23.70 6.53 -17.82
C ASP A 167 -23.87 5.63 -19.05
N GLN A 168 -25.01 4.94 -19.16
CA GLN A 168 -25.34 4.01 -20.26
C GLN A 168 -25.23 4.61 -21.69
N ASN A 169 -25.22 5.94 -21.82
CA ASN A 169 -25.18 6.67 -23.08
C ASN A 169 -23.81 7.25 -23.40
N LYS A 170 -22.98 7.54 -22.37
CA LYS A 170 -21.68 8.23 -22.55
C LYS A 170 -20.70 8.06 -21.38
N ILE A 171 -19.41 8.17 -21.71
CA ILE A 171 -18.32 8.44 -20.77
C ILE A 171 -17.79 9.83 -21.05
N GLU A 172 -17.49 10.60 -20.01
CA GLU A 172 -16.85 11.91 -20.10
C GLU A 172 -15.65 11.99 -19.16
N TRP A 173 -14.52 12.45 -19.69
CA TRP A 173 -13.28 12.70 -18.96
C TRP A 173 -13.14 14.22 -18.76
N TRP A 174 -13.09 14.65 -17.51
CA TRP A 174 -12.94 16.04 -17.10
C TRP A 174 -11.66 16.22 -16.31
N VAL A 175 -10.97 17.35 -16.53
CA VAL A 175 -9.84 17.79 -15.71
C VAL A 175 -10.13 19.19 -15.18
N ASP A 176 -10.08 19.39 -13.86
CA ASP A 176 -10.31 20.67 -13.20
C ASP A 176 -11.62 21.37 -13.64
N GLN A 177 -12.71 20.60 -13.69
CA GLN A 177 -14.05 21.03 -14.16
C GLN A 177 -14.13 21.41 -15.65
N LYS A 178 -13.08 21.16 -16.45
CA LYS A 178 -13.09 21.30 -17.90
C LYS A 178 -13.22 19.93 -18.57
N LEU A 179 -14.24 19.77 -19.42
CA LEU A 179 -14.42 18.59 -20.27
C LEU A 179 -13.25 18.48 -21.27
N PHE A 180 -12.62 17.31 -21.31
CA PHE A 180 -11.54 16.99 -22.26
C PHE A 180 -12.04 16.06 -23.36
N ARG A 181 -12.74 14.98 -22.99
CA ARG A 181 -13.23 13.95 -23.90
C ARG A 181 -14.67 13.55 -23.57
N THR A 182 -15.45 13.25 -24.60
CA THR A 182 -16.72 12.53 -24.51
C THR A 182 -16.65 11.35 -25.47
N LEU A 183 -17.06 10.16 -25.00
CA LEU A 183 -17.29 8.98 -25.82
C LEU A 183 -18.76 8.59 -25.64
N THR A 184 -19.57 8.66 -26.70
CA THR A 184 -20.95 8.15 -26.65
C THR A 184 -21.00 6.65 -26.93
N TYR A 185 -22.05 5.98 -26.45
CA TYR A 185 -22.36 4.59 -26.75
C TYR A 185 -22.41 4.31 -28.27
N ASP A 186 -22.86 5.30 -29.06
CA ASP A 186 -22.94 5.18 -30.52
C ASP A 186 -21.59 5.33 -31.24
N GLU A 187 -20.60 5.98 -30.61
CA GLU A 187 -19.23 6.12 -31.13
C GLU A 187 -18.32 4.96 -30.72
N ALA A 188 -18.55 4.38 -29.54
CA ALA A 188 -17.84 3.22 -29.02
C ALA A 188 -18.22 1.94 -29.77
N LYS A 189 -17.66 1.76 -30.98
CA LYS A 189 -17.89 0.60 -31.83
C LYS A 189 -16.59 0.04 -32.41
N ASN A 190 -16.49 -1.29 -32.42
CA ASN A 190 -15.42 -1.98 -33.10
C ASN A 190 -15.46 -1.67 -34.60
N LYS A 191 -14.40 -1.05 -35.13
CA LYS A 191 -14.34 -0.50 -36.51
C LYS A 191 -14.52 -1.56 -37.62
N THR A 192 -14.37 -2.85 -37.30
CA THR A 192 -14.48 -3.96 -38.26
C THR A 192 -15.86 -4.63 -38.23
N THR A 193 -16.43 -4.83 -37.03
CA THR A 193 -17.70 -5.57 -36.85
C THR A 193 -18.92 -4.66 -36.68
N GLY A 194 -18.73 -3.42 -36.23
CA GLY A 194 -19.80 -2.50 -35.87
C GLY A 194 -20.47 -2.80 -34.52
N ASN A 195 -20.04 -3.85 -33.81
CA ASN A 195 -20.51 -4.17 -32.47
C ASN A 195 -20.10 -3.06 -31.48
N SER A 196 -20.93 -2.82 -30.46
CA SER A 196 -20.58 -1.91 -29.36
C SER A 196 -19.33 -2.40 -28.64
N THR A 197 -18.46 -1.46 -28.31
CA THR A 197 -17.30 -1.63 -27.42
C THR A 197 -17.40 -0.67 -26.22
N PHE A 198 -18.61 -0.20 -25.90
CA PHE A 198 -18.84 0.72 -24.79
C PHE A 198 -18.70 -0.01 -23.45
N PRO A 199 -17.84 0.46 -22.51
CA PRO A 199 -17.76 -0.05 -21.15
C PRO A 199 -19.09 0.14 -20.42
N GLN A 200 -19.71 -0.96 -19.97
CA GLN A 200 -21.13 -0.95 -19.60
C GLN A 200 -21.49 -1.88 -18.44
N THR A 201 -20.54 -2.45 -17.73
CA THR A 201 -20.77 -3.42 -16.65
C THR A 201 -20.14 -2.96 -15.32
N PRO A 202 -20.67 -3.38 -14.16
CA PRO A 202 -20.23 -2.92 -12.85
C PRO A 202 -18.72 -2.98 -12.70
N SER A 203 -18.11 -1.87 -12.25
CA SER A 203 -16.66 -1.67 -12.24
C SER A 203 -16.15 -1.26 -10.86
N ASN A 204 -15.06 -1.88 -10.40
CA ASN A 204 -14.29 -1.43 -9.25
C ASN A 204 -13.32 -0.31 -9.66
N VAL A 205 -12.85 0.48 -8.69
CA VAL A 205 -11.85 1.55 -8.87
C VAL A 205 -10.48 1.01 -8.51
N ARG A 206 -9.50 1.15 -9.41
CA ARG A 206 -8.09 0.79 -9.20
C ARG A 206 -7.21 2.01 -9.37
N ILE A 207 -6.26 2.18 -8.46
CA ILE A 207 -5.32 3.31 -8.50
C ILE A 207 -3.94 2.77 -8.17
N GLY A 208 -2.94 3.13 -8.99
CA GLY A 208 -1.60 2.61 -8.81
C GLY A 208 -0.57 3.28 -9.72
N VAL A 209 0.68 2.88 -9.50
CA VAL A 209 1.81 3.24 -10.34
C VAL A 209 2.57 1.96 -10.71
N TRP A 210 3.06 1.84 -11.94
CA TRP A 210 3.73 0.64 -12.41
C TRP A 210 4.90 0.93 -13.36
N PRO A 211 5.96 0.08 -13.36
CA PRO A 211 7.13 0.27 -14.21
C PRO A 211 6.88 -0.31 -15.60
N ALA A 212 6.11 0.38 -16.43
CA ALA A 212 5.82 -0.02 -17.81
C ALA A 212 7.08 -0.24 -18.67
N GLY A 213 8.16 0.48 -18.38
CA GLY A 213 9.48 0.33 -18.99
C GLY A 213 10.33 -0.83 -18.46
N ASP A 214 9.81 -1.74 -17.62
CA ASP A 214 10.58 -2.91 -17.18
C ASP A 214 10.91 -3.85 -18.37
N PRO A 215 12.11 -4.45 -18.43
CA PRO A 215 12.58 -5.18 -19.62
C PRO A 215 11.87 -6.51 -19.89
N ASP A 216 11.01 -6.95 -18.97
CA ASP A 216 10.18 -8.16 -19.12
C ASP A 216 8.79 -7.85 -19.71
N ASN A 217 8.43 -6.57 -19.88
CA ASN A 217 7.19 -6.13 -20.52
C ASN A 217 7.27 -6.19 -22.06
N ALA A 218 6.13 -6.05 -22.72
CA ALA A 218 6.08 -6.00 -24.18
C ALA A 218 6.82 -4.75 -24.72
N GLN A 219 7.59 -4.92 -25.80
CA GLN A 219 8.39 -3.84 -26.41
C GLN A 219 7.57 -2.57 -26.71
N GLY A 220 6.32 -2.72 -27.20
CA GLY A 220 5.44 -1.59 -27.46
C GLY A 220 5.00 -0.84 -26.20
N THR A 221 4.85 -1.53 -25.07
CA THR A 221 4.57 -0.94 -23.75
C THR A 221 5.77 -0.14 -23.24
N ILE A 222 6.98 -0.69 -23.40
CA ILE A 222 8.23 0.00 -23.04
C ILE A 222 8.41 1.27 -23.90
N GLU A 223 8.15 1.18 -25.20
CA GLU A 223 8.23 2.33 -26.12
C GLU A 223 7.18 3.40 -25.80
N TRP A 224 5.94 3.00 -25.55
CA TRP A 224 4.84 3.90 -25.15
C TRP A 224 5.15 4.64 -23.84
N ALA A 225 5.73 3.95 -22.85
CA ALA A 225 6.11 4.55 -21.57
C ALA A 225 7.37 5.44 -21.63
N GLY A 226 7.95 5.66 -22.81
CA GLY A 226 9.14 6.51 -23.00
C GLY A 226 10.48 5.82 -22.83
N GLY A 227 10.52 4.48 -22.82
CA GLY A 227 11.73 3.67 -22.75
C GLY A 227 11.92 2.93 -21.42
N PRO A 228 13.12 2.36 -21.18
CA PRO A 228 13.39 1.54 -20.01
C PRO A 228 13.49 2.38 -18.73
N VAL A 229 12.98 1.84 -17.61
CA VAL A 229 13.10 2.47 -16.29
C VAL A 229 14.56 2.48 -15.81
N ASN A 230 15.04 3.65 -15.38
CA ASN A 230 16.29 3.76 -14.64
C ASN A 230 16.02 3.91 -13.13
N TYR A 231 16.03 2.81 -12.39
CA TYR A 231 15.72 2.81 -10.95
C TYR A 231 16.67 3.66 -10.09
N ASP A 232 17.87 3.97 -10.57
CA ASP A 232 18.81 4.87 -9.86
C ASP A 232 18.35 6.35 -9.86
N ASP A 233 17.41 6.73 -10.73
CA ASP A 233 16.79 8.07 -10.77
C ASP A 233 15.57 8.20 -9.83
N GLY A 234 15.17 7.11 -9.17
CA GLY A 234 14.05 7.08 -8.24
C GLY A 234 14.36 7.65 -6.84
N PRO A 235 13.40 7.59 -5.89
CA PRO A 235 12.09 6.95 -6.02
C PRO A 235 11.10 7.76 -6.86
N PHE A 236 10.27 7.05 -7.62
CA PHE A 236 9.18 7.63 -8.41
C PHE A 236 7.88 7.50 -7.61
N THR A 237 7.18 8.61 -7.32
CA THR A 237 6.01 8.59 -6.43
C THR A 237 4.82 9.33 -7.05
N MET A 238 3.69 8.63 -7.14
CA MET A 238 2.38 9.19 -7.41
C MET A 238 1.70 9.48 -6.06
N VAL A 239 1.02 10.62 -5.94
CA VAL A 239 0.31 11.01 -4.72
C VAL A 239 -1.17 11.21 -5.02
N VAL A 240 -2.03 10.65 -4.18
CA VAL A 240 -3.50 10.77 -4.27
C VAL A 240 -4.03 11.36 -2.97
N SER A 241 -4.57 12.58 -3.04
CA SER A 241 -5.01 13.32 -1.84
C SER A 241 -6.45 12.96 -1.43
N GLN A 242 -7.34 12.80 -2.42
CA GLN A 242 -8.71 12.36 -2.20
C GLN A 242 -9.28 11.65 -3.43
N VAL A 243 -10.21 10.75 -3.18
CA VAL A 243 -11.06 10.12 -4.20
C VAL A 243 -12.50 10.23 -3.76
N ARG A 244 -13.37 10.71 -4.64
CA ARG A 244 -14.81 10.67 -4.44
C ARG A 244 -15.43 9.73 -5.47
N VAL A 245 -16.35 8.89 -5.02
CA VAL A 245 -17.12 7.99 -5.88
C VAL A 245 -18.60 8.19 -5.61
N HIS A 246 -19.38 8.32 -6.69
CA HIS A 246 -20.83 8.38 -6.69
C HIS A 246 -21.36 7.26 -7.56
N ASP A 247 -21.93 6.23 -6.95
CA ASP A 247 -22.72 5.21 -7.60
C ASP A 247 -24.11 5.79 -7.94
N PHE A 248 -24.57 5.62 -9.19
CA PHE A 248 -25.92 6.04 -9.58
C PHE A 248 -27.02 5.06 -9.09
N HIS A 249 -26.63 3.91 -8.55
CA HIS A 249 -27.52 2.95 -7.91
C HIS A 249 -27.44 2.99 -6.38
N THR A 250 -28.40 2.32 -5.74
CA THR A 250 -28.55 2.21 -4.27
C THR A 250 -28.75 0.76 -3.83
N GLY A 251 -28.28 -0.20 -4.64
CA GLY A 251 -28.32 -1.63 -4.34
C GLY A 251 -27.28 -2.06 -3.30
N LYS A 252 -27.34 -3.34 -2.91
CA LYS A 252 -26.30 -3.97 -2.07
C LYS A 252 -25.18 -4.62 -2.90
N GLU A 253 -25.52 -5.13 -4.08
CA GLU A 253 -24.64 -5.83 -5.00
C GLU A 253 -25.25 -5.85 -6.42
N TYR A 254 -24.43 -6.19 -7.40
CA TYR A 254 -24.82 -6.39 -8.80
C TYR A 254 -24.55 -7.83 -9.22
N GLU A 255 -25.52 -8.47 -9.86
CA GLU A 255 -25.43 -9.84 -10.36
C GLU A 255 -25.56 -9.83 -11.88
N TYR A 256 -24.68 -10.55 -12.58
CA TYR A 256 -24.80 -10.76 -14.03
C TYR A 256 -25.92 -11.79 -14.28
N GLY A 257 -27.02 -11.36 -14.89
CA GLY A 257 -28.18 -12.22 -15.17
C GLY A 257 -27.99 -13.19 -16.34
N ASP A 258 -26.97 -12.96 -17.18
CA ASP A 258 -26.53 -13.83 -18.26
C ASP A 258 -25.04 -13.62 -18.62
N ASP A 259 -24.55 -14.37 -19.60
CA ASP A 259 -23.17 -14.35 -20.11
C ASP A 259 -22.92 -13.28 -21.20
N SER A 260 -23.86 -12.37 -21.46
CA SER A 260 -23.75 -11.42 -22.58
C SER A 260 -22.79 -10.24 -22.32
N GLY A 261 -22.58 -9.89 -21.05
CA GLY A 261 -21.84 -8.69 -20.65
C GLY A 261 -22.53 -7.39 -21.10
N LEU A 262 -23.85 -7.39 -21.28
CA LEU A 262 -24.63 -6.20 -21.60
C LEU A 262 -25.16 -5.55 -20.32
N TRP A 263 -25.24 -4.22 -20.30
CA TRP A 263 -25.74 -3.50 -19.12
C TRP A 263 -27.20 -3.87 -18.78
N GLU A 264 -28.00 -4.27 -19.78
CA GLU A 264 -29.37 -4.73 -19.59
C GLU A 264 -29.50 -6.06 -18.84
N SER A 265 -28.45 -6.89 -18.75
CA SER A 265 -28.49 -8.15 -17.98
C SER A 265 -28.06 -8.00 -16.52
N ILE A 266 -27.62 -6.81 -16.10
CA ILE A 266 -27.14 -6.56 -14.74
C ILE A 266 -28.33 -6.38 -13.78
N ASN A 267 -28.51 -7.35 -12.89
CA ASN A 267 -29.48 -7.30 -11.81
C ASN A 267 -28.93 -6.46 -10.64
N VAL A 268 -29.51 -5.27 -10.41
CA VAL A 268 -29.22 -4.46 -9.21
C VAL A 268 -30.01 -5.01 -8.03
N ILE A 269 -29.35 -5.72 -7.12
CA ILE A 269 -30.03 -6.38 -5.99
C ILE A 269 -30.30 -5.38 -4.88
N SER A 270 -31.56 -5.30 -4.44
CA SER A 270 -31.99 -4.37 -3.38
C SER A 270 -31.43 -4.74 -2.01
N GLY A 271 -30.94 -3.75 -1.26
CA GLY A 271 -30.53 -3.88 0.14
C GLY A 271 -29.59 -2.74 0.55
N ASN A 272 -28.96 -2.87 1.71
CA ASN A 272 -27.87 -1.96 2.10
C ASN A 272 -26.54 -2.48 1.54
N SER A 273 -25.74 -1.60 0.95
CA SER A 273 -24.33 -1.89 0.66
C SER A 273 -23.54 -2.19 1.94
N THR A 274 -22.72 -3.24 1.91
CA THR A 274 -21.76 -3.57 2.98
C THR A 274 -20.71 -2.47 3.17
N THR A 275 -20.32 -1.81 2.09
CA THR A 275 -19.42 -0.65 2.08
C THR A 275 -20.08 0.56 2.74
N LEU A 276 -21.36 0.84 2.42
CA LEU A 276 -22.12 1.88 3.11
C LEU A 276 -22.27 1.58 4.61
N GLU A 277 -22.43 0.30 5.00
CA GLU A 277 -22.44 -0.09 6.42
C GLU A 277 -21.07 0.08 7.09
N GLU A 278 -19.95 -0.13 6.40
CA GLU A 278 -18.60 0.13 6.95
C GLU A 278 -18.33 1.63 7.06
N ILE A 279 -18.62 2.43 6.03
CA ILE A 279 -18.51 3.90 6.02
C ILE A 279 -19.22 4.54 7.21
N ASN A 280 -20.42 4.03 7.56
CA ASN A 280 -21.23 4.57 8.65
C ASN A 280 -20.85 4.04 10.05
N LYS A 281 -19.80 3.22 10.20
CA LYS A 281 -19.37 2.75 11.52
C LYS A 281 -18.79 3.90 12.34
N PRO A 282 -19.12 3.98 13.64
CA PRO A 282 -18.49 4.95 14.52
C PRO A 282 -16.98 4.66 14.59
N PRO A 283 -16.12 5.70 14.67
CA PRO A 283 -14.68 5.51 14.72
C PRO A 283 -14.27 4.61 15.89
N PRO A 284 -13.18 3.85 15.77
CA PRO A 284 -12.76 2.90 16.79
C PRO A 284 -12.48 3.62 18.11
N LYS A 285 -13.22 3.26 19.15
CA LYS A 285 -13.12 3.86 20.49
C LYS A 285 -11.65 3.91 20.96
N SER A 286 -11.23 5.07 21.45
CA SER A 286 -9.88 5.27 21.96
C SER A 286 -9.61 4.36 23.18
N LEU A 287 -8.35 4.20 23.57
CA LEU A 287 -8.01 3.48 24.80
C LEU A 287 -8.64 4.14 26.04
N ALA A 288 -8.82 5.47 26.03
CA ALA A 288 -9.50 6.19 27.10
C ALA A 288 -11.01 5.90 27.12
N ASP A 289 -11.67 5.83 25.97
CA ASP A 289 -13.10 5.51 25.88
C ASP A 289 -13.37 4.05 26.27
N LYS A 290 -12.56 3.13 25.74
CA LYS A 290 -12.57 1.70 26.14
C LYS A 290 -12.35 1.56 27.64
N TRP A 291 -11.41 2.31 28.22
CA TRP A 291 -11.21 2.34 29.68
C TRP A 291 -12.43 2.90 30.41
N ASN A 292 -13.02 4.00 29.94
CA ASN A 292 -14.18 4.63 30.57
C ASN A 292 -15.41 3.72 30.58
N GLU A 293 -15.62 2.91 29.55
CA GLU A 293 -16.71 1.94 29.46
C GLU A 293 -16.52 0.67 30.30
N LEU A 294 -15.30 0.37 30.79
CA LEU A 294 -15.09 -0.80 31.64
C LEU A 294 -15.95 -0.74 32.93
N PRO A 295 -16.62 -1.83 33.32
CA PRO A 295 -17.30 -1.94 34.60
C PRO A 295 -16.36 -1.66 35.77
N SER A 296 -16.87 -1.10 36.86
CA SER A 296 -16.06 -0.75 38.05
C SER A 296 -15.25 -1.93 38.58
N GLY A 297 -15.80 -3.16 38.54
CA GLY A 297 -15.07 -4.37 38.92
C GLY A 297 -13.87 -4.69 38.03
N ALA A 298 -13.96 -4.44 36.72
CA ALA A 298 -12.85 -4.63 35.79
C ALA A 298 -11.74 -3.59 36.02
N LYS A 299 -12.11 -2.31 36.23
CA LYS A 299 -11.18 -1.24 36.61
C LYS A 299 -10.44 -1.57 37.91
N ILE A 300 -11.16 -2.01 38.94
CA ILE A 300 -10.58 -2.47 40.22
C ILE A 300 -9.62 -3.64 39.98
N GLY A 301 -9.99 -4.63 39.17
CA GLY A 301 -9.12 -5.75 38.82
C GLY A 301 -7.79 -5.31 38.20
N VAL A 302 -7.83 -4.37 37.24
CA VAL A 302 -6.62 -3.79 36.63
C VAL A 302 -5.78 -3.03 37.66
N TYR A 303 -6.39 -2.19 38.50
CA TYR A 303 -5.67 -1.47 39.55
C TYR A 303 -5.00 -2.42 40.56
N CYS A 304 -5.69 -3.47 41.01
CA CYS A 304 -5.13 -4.49 41.90
C CYS A 304 -3.99 -5.26 41.25
N GLY A 305 -4.12 -5.64 39.96
CA GLY A 305 -3.06 -6.29 39.20
C GLY A 305 -1.81 -5.40 39.05
N ALA A 306 -1.99 -4.14 38.69
CA ALA A 306 -0.90 -3.17 38.58
C ALA A 306 -0.20 -2.91 39.93
N ALA A 307 -0.98 -2.77 41.02
CA ALA A 307 -0.43 -2.61 42.37
C ALA A 307 0.36 -3.84 42.83
N ALA A 308 -0.13 -5.06 42.56
CA ALA A 308 0.58 -6.30 42.87
C ALA A 308 1.89 -6.42 42.07
N ALA A 309 1.87 -6.12 40.77
CA ALA A 309 3.07 -6.11 39.92
C ALA A 309 4.10 -5.06 40.41
N GLY A 310 3.65 -3.85 40.75
CA GLY A 310 4.51 -2.81 41.34
C GLY A 310 5.13 -3.23 42.67
N ALA A 311 4.35 -3.85 43.56
CA ALA A 311 4.86 -4.38 44.84
C ALA A 311 5.91 -5.49 44.64
N ILE A 312 5.70 -6.39 43.66
CA ILE A 312 6.68 -7.42 43.29
C ILE A 312 7.97 -6.79 42.76
N LEU A 313 7.88 -5.81 41.87
CA LEU A 313 9.05 -5.09 41.34
C LEU A 313 9.84 -4.39 42.46
N ILE A 314 9.16 -3.71 43.39
CA ILE A 314 9.79 -3.08 44.56
C ILE A 314 10.45 -4.13 45.46
N ALA A 315 9.81 -5.27 45.71
CA ALA A 315 10.38 -6.35 46.53
C ALA A 315 11.63 -6.96 45.87
N LEU A 316 11.61 -7.19 44.55
CA LEU A 316 12.76 -7.66 43.78
C LEU A 316 13.90 -6.65 43.79
N PHE A 317 13.60 -5.36 43.67
CA PHE A 317 14.57 -4.27 43.74
C PHE A 317 15.24 -4.21 45.14
N ILE A 318 14.45 -4.21 46.22
CA ILE A 318 14.97 -4.26 47.60
C ILE A 318 15.83 -5.51 47.82
N PHE A 319 15.38 -6.67 47.36
CA PHE A 319 16.15 -7.92 47.45
C PHE A 319 17.48 -7.83 46.71
N PHE A 320 17.51 -7.24 45.51
CA PHE A 320 18.72 -6.99 44.74
C PHE A 320 19.72 -6.12 45.53
N PHE A 321 19.29 -4.99 46.09
CA PHE A 321 20.14 -4.12 46.92
C PHE A 321 20.66 -4.81 48.18
N ILE A 322 19.83 -5.60 48.89
CA ILE A 322 20.27 -6.39 50.04
C ILE A 322 21.35 -7.39 49.63
N ARG A 323 21.18 -8.04 48.46
CA ARG A 323 22.12 -9.04 47.95
C ARG A 323 23.44 -8.39 47.51
N GLN A 324 23.39 -7.24 46.85
CA GLN A 324 24.57 -6.45 46.46
C GLN A 324 25.33 -5.92 47.69
N ARG A 325 24.62 -5.40 48.71
CA ARG A 325 25.22 -4.98 49.97
C ARG A 325 25.86 -6.14 50.75
N LYS A 326 25.28 -7.35 50.69
CA LYS A 326 25.90 -8.55 51.28
C LYS A 326 27.19 -8.95 50.55
N LYS A 327 27.24 -8.87 49.22
CA LYS A 327 28.47 -9.09 48.44
C LYS A 327 29.56 -8.09 48.81
N GLY A 328 29.29 -6.79 48.77
CA GLY A 328 30.27 -5.75 49.13
C GLY A 328 30.79 -5.86 50.58
N ARG A 329 29.94 -6.31 51.53
CA ARG A 329 30.40 -6.62 52.90
C ARG A 329 31.31 -7.85 52.97
N LEU A 330 31.12 -8.85 52.12
CA LEU A 330 31.97 -10.04 52.06
C LEU A 330 33.31 -9.69 51.40
N GLU A 331 33.29 -8.93 50.30
CA GLU A 331 34.48 -8.43 49.60
C GLU A 331 35.36 -7.61 50.56
N ASN A 332 34.80 -6.60 51.24
CA ASN A 332 35.53 -5.81 52.24
C ASN A 332 36.07 -6.67 53.41
N ALA A 333 35.33 -7.66 53.90
CA ALA A 333 35.82 -8.54 54.97
C ALA A 333 36.95 -9.47 54.51
N LEU A 334 36.97 -9.89 53.24
CA LEU A 334 38.05 -10.66 52.65
C LEU A 334 39.30 -9.79 52.44
N ASP A 335 39.14 -8.55 52.00
CA ASP A 335 40.23 -7.58 51.85
C ASP A 335 40.85 -7.23 53.21
N ASP A 336 40.05 -6.98 54.25
CA ASP A 336 40.53 -6.74 55.62
C ASP A 336 41.30 -7.96 56.18
N ALA A 337 40.83 -9.18 55.91
CA ALA A 337 41.51 -10.41 56.31
C ALA A 337 42.85 -10.59 55.58
N LYS A 338 42.88 -10.29 54.28
CA LYS A 338 44.09 -10.32 53.45
C LYS A 338 45.11 -9.27 53.93
N TRP A 339 44.70 -8.03 54.13
CA TRP A 339 45.54 -6.95 54.66
C TRP A 339 46.15 -7.29 56.03
N ASN A 340 45.34 -7.88 56.93
CA ASN A 340 45.86 -8.34 58.23
C ASN A 340 46.85 -9.50 58.10
N THR A 341 46.66 -10.39 57.13
CA THR A 341 47.58 -11.50 56.84
C THR A 341 48.91 -10.97 56.29
N GLU A 342 48.87 -10.13 55.24
CA GLU A 342 50.04 -9.46 54.66
C GLU A 342 50.83 -8.66 55.70
N ARG A 343 50.14 -7.92 56.59
CA ARG A 343 50.78 -7.21 57.70
C ARG A 343 51.45 -8.14 58.72
N ASN A 344 50.84 -9.28 59.03
CA ASN A 344 51.42 -10.27 59.94
C ASN A 344 52.62 -10.98 59.30
N GLU A 345 52.55 -11.31 58.01
CA GLU A 345 53.67 -11.82 57.23
C GLU A 345 54.82 -10.82 57.19
N MET A 346 54.56 -9.54 56.91
CA MET A 346 55.56 -8.47 56.96
C MET A 346 56.21 -8.33 58.34
N ASN A 347 55.45 -8.40 59.44
CA ASN A 347 55.99 -8.41 60.80
C ASN A 347 56.86 -9.66 61.07
N ASN A 348 56.48 -10.82 60.55
CA ASN A 348 57.27 -12.04 60.65
C ASN A 348 58.56 -11.95 59.82
N PHE A 349 58.52 -11.40 58.60
CA PHE A 349 59.71 -11.13 57.80
C PHE A 349 60.65 -10.16 58.51
N GLN A 350 60.15 -9.07 59.11
CA GLN A 350 60.99 -8.14 59.90
C GLN A 350 61.62 -8.82 61.12
N THR A 351 60.86 -9.66 61.83
CA THR A 351 61.36 -10.40 63.00
C THR A 351 62.43 -11.43 62.60
N ASN A 352 62.18 -12.21 61.54
CA ASN A 352 63.13 -13.17 60.99
C ASN A 352 64.40 -12.49 60.46
N TRP A 353 64.25 -11.33 59.80
CA TRP A 353 65.37 -10.52 59.32
C TRP A 353 66.24 -10.04 60.49
N LYS A 354 65.65 -9.47 61.55
CA LYS A 354 66.36 -9.10 62.79
C LYS A 354 67.05 -10.29 63.47
N GLN A 355 66.42 -11.47 63.49
CA GLN A 355 67.05 -12.70 64.00
C GLN A 355 68.20 -13.18 63.10
N SER A 356 68.14 -12.94 61.79
CA SER A 356 69.23 -13.26 60.86
C SER A 356 70.43 -12.32 61.01
N GLU A 357 70.20 -11.02 61.24
CA GLU A 357 71.27 -10.07 61.61
C GLU A 357 71.91 -10.41 62.97
N TRP A 358 71.19 -11.04 63.90
CA TRP A 358 71.78 -11.55 65.15
C TRP A 358 72.58 -12.85 64.98
N LYS A 359 72.34 -13.63 63.91
CA LYS A 359 73.06 -14.88 63.62
C LYS A 359 74.27 -14.69 62.71
N HIS A 360 74.28 -13.66 61.87
CA HIS A 360 75.47 -13.26 61.13
C HIS A 360 76.22 -12.20 61.92
N GLY A 361 77.41 -12.56 62.40
CA GLY A 361 78.21 -11.78 63.34
C GLY A 361 78.32 -10.30 62.96
N GLY A 362 78.13 -9.44 63.95
CA GLY A 362 77.93 -8.01 63.76
C GLY A 362 79.05 -7.30 62.99
N TYR A 363 78.66 -6.16 62.39
CA TYR A 363 79.49 -5.23 61.65
C TYR A 363 80.88 -5.04 62.27
N GLN A 364 81.92 -5.57 61.62
CA GLN A 364 83.30 -5.23 61.94
C GLN A 364 83.65 -3.90 61.27
N PRO A 365 83.98 -2.83 62.03
CA PRO A 365 84.52 -1.62 61.45
C PRO A 365 85.91 -1.91 60.87
N VAL A 366 86.11 -1.55 59.61
CA VAL A 366 87.42 -1.63 58.95
C VAL A 366 88.31 -0.51 59.51
N GLN A 367 89.53 -0.86 59.94
CA GLN A 367 90.61 0.09 60.26
C GLN A 367 91.44 0.41 59.01
#